data_AF-A0A502GST8-F1
#
_entry.id   AF-A0A502GST8-F1
#
_cell.length_a   1.000
_cell.length_b   1.000
_cell.length_c   1.000
_cell.angle_alpha   90.00
_cell.angle_beta   90.00
_cell.angle_gamma   90.00
#
_symmetry.space_group_name_H-M   'P 1'
#
loop_
_entity.id
_entity.type
_entity.pdbx_description
1 polymer ?
#
loop_
_entity_poly.entity_id
_entity_poly.type
_entity_poly.pdbx_seq_one_letter_code
_entity_poly.pdbx_strand_id
1 'polypeptide(L)'
;MDNINNAKRVLDENAKVLYGIFGFISYSGYFPPLPFLNEFFLAGSDPCDQDGRMACWRPFTLMFSEYEVVKEWWLASHPSTVESQLGCECWGDWVQEILEM
;
A
#
# COMPACT_ATOMS: atom_id res chain seq x y z
N MET A 1 -18.18 -7.38 -4.61
CA MET A 1 -17.52 -6.07 -4.49
C MET A 1 -16.15 -6.26 -5.10
N ASP A 2 -15.73 -5.39 -6.01
CA ASP A 2 -14.48 -5.60 -6.75
C ASP A 2 -13.31 -5.09 -5.92
N ASN A 3 -12.68 -6.00 -5.17
CA ASN A 3 -11.58 -5.67 -4.26
C ASN A 3 -10.34 -5.18 -5.02
N ILE A 4 -10.14 -5.62 -6.27
CA ILE A 4 -9.04 -5.15 -7.13
C ILE A 4 -9.20 -3.66 -7.39
N ASN A 5 -10.37 -3.25 -7.88
CA ASN A 5 -10.63 -1.84 -8.17
C ASN A 5 -10.62 -0.98 -6.90
N ASN A 6 -11.09 -1.51 -5.77
CA ASN A 6 -11.02 -0.79 -4.51
C ASN A 6 -9.57 -0.63 -4.02
N ALA A 7 -8.73 -1.67 -4.11
CA ALA A 7 -7.31 -1.59 -3.80
C ALA A 7 -6.62 -0.53 -4.66
N LYS A 8 -6.75 -0.60 -5.99
CA LYS A 8 -6.15 0.38 -6.91
C LYS A 8 -6.53 1.81 -6.56
N ARG A 9 -7.81 2.05 -6.25
CA ARG A 9 -8.31 3.36 -5.81
C ARG A 9 -7.65 3.81 -4.51
N VAL A 10 -7.64 2.97 -3.47
CA VAL A 10 -7.04 3.32 -2.17
C VAL A 10 -5.56 3.63 -2.33
N LEU A 11 -4.81 2.82 -3.10
CA LEU A 11 -3.38 3.02 -3.30
C LEU A 11 -3.07 4.29 -4.11
N ASP A 12 -3.83 4.56 -5.18
CA ASP A 12 -3.69 5.74 -6.02
C ASP A 12 -4.07 7.04 -5.29
N GLU A 13 -5.17 7.04 -4.54
CA GLU A 13 -5.57 8.17 -3.70
C GLU A 13 -4.53 8.44 -2.61
N ASN A 14 -4.03 7.38 -1.96
CA ASN A 14 -3.00 7.48 -0.93
C ASN A 14 -1.68 8.04 -1.48
N ALA A 15 -1.25 7.58 -2.66
CA ALA A 15 -0.02 8.06 -3.29
C ALA A 15 -0.05 9.55 -3.67
N LYS A 16 -1.24 10.15 -3.78
CA LYS A 16 -1.44 11.55 -4.18
C LYS A 16 -1.55 12.52 -3.01
N VAL A 17 -1.85 12.04 -1.80
CA VAL A 17 -1.90 12.89 -0.61
C VAL A 17 -0.50 13.13 -0.06
N LEU A 18 -0.26 14.34 0.46
CA LEU A 18 1.10 14.84 0.80
C LEU A 18 1.85 13.93 1.78
N TYR A 19 1.14 13.30 2.71
CA TYR A 19 1.71 12.44 3.75
C TYR A 19 1.28 10.98 3.61
N GLY A 20 0.72 10.60 2.46
CA GLY A 20 0.25 9.23 2.27
C GLY A 20 1.40 8.24 2.25
N ILE A 21 1.27 7.13 2.98
CA ILE A 21 2.32 6.10 3.04
C ILE A 21 2.71 5.56 1.65
N PHE A 22 1.74 5.39 0.74
CA PHE A 22 1.99 5.00 -0.65
C PHE A 22 2.68 6.08 -1.48
N GLY A 23 2.64 7.34 -1.04
CA GLY A 23 3.49 8.40 -1.56
C GLY A 23 4.95 8.04 -1.30
N PHE A 24 5.32 7.74 -0.06
CA PHE A 24 6.67 7.30 0.30
C PHE A 24 7.06 5.97 -0.39
N ILE A 25 6.16 4.99 -0.41
CA ILE A 25 6.39 3.70 -1.10
C ILE A 25 6.66 3.89 -2.60
N SER A 26 5.98 4.84 -3.26
CA SER A 26 6.20 5.10 -4.69
C SER A 26 7.63 5.57 -5.00
N TYR A 27 8.30 6.21 -4.04
CA TYR A 27 9.68 6.69 -4.17
C TYR A 27 10.73 5.72 -3.60
N SER A 28 10.34 4.76 -2.75
CA SER A 28 11.29 3.83 -2.12
C SER A 28 11.83 2.75 -3.05
N GLY A 29 11.14 2.47 -4.15
CA GLY A 29 11.46 1.36 -5.05
C GLY A 29 11.03 -0.01 -4.50
N TYR A 30 10.21 -0.05 -3.44
CA TYR A 30 9.67 -1.28 -2.87
C TYR A 30 8.15 -1.34 -2.95
N PHE A 31 7.60 -2.56 -2.94
CA PHE A 31 6.17 -2.80 -2.81
C PHE A 31 5.93 -3.83 -1.70
N PRO A 32 4.92 -3.64 -0.83
CA PRO A 32 4.68 -4.55 0.26
C PRO A 32 4.16 -5.90 -0.26
N PRO A 33 4.57 -7.03 0.36
CA PRO A 33 3.99 -8.33 0.07
C PRO A 33 2.51 -8.39 0.50
N LEU A 34 1.77 -9.36 -0.05
CA LEU A 34 0.33 -9.55 0.21
C LEU A 34 -0.08 -9.47 1.69
N PRO A 35 0.60 -10.14 2.66
CA PRO A 35 0.19 -10.08 4.06
C PRO A 35 0.19 -8.65 4.61
N PHE A 36 1.24 -7.87 4.31
CA PHE A 36 1.39 -6.51 4.81
C PHE A 36 0.40 -5.56 4.12
N LEU A 37 0.19 -5.76 2.82
CA LEU A 37 -0.82 -5.00 2.09
C LEU A 37 -2.24 -5.27 2.62
N ASN A 38 -2.53 -6.50 3.03
CA ASN A 38 -3.80 -6.86 3.67
C ASN A 38 -3.93 -6.29 5.08
N GLU A 39 -2.85 -6.20 5.86
CA GLU A 39 -2.85 -5.48 7.15
C GLU A 39 -3.23 -4.01 6.95
N PHE A 40 -2.65 -3.34 5.95
CA PHE A 40 -3.00 -1.98 5.56
C PHE A 40 -4.49 -1.86 5.17
N PHE A 41 -4.99 -2.72 4.28
CA PHE A 41 -6.38 -2.65 3.87
C PHE A 41 -7.37 -2.97 4.99
N LEU A 42 -7.01 -3.85 5.93
CA LEU A 42 -7.79 -4.16 7.12
C LEU A 42 -7.82 -3.02 8.14
N ALA A 43 -6.78 -2.19 8.21
CA ALA A 43 -6.76 -1.02 9.09
C ALA A 43 -7.89 -0.03 8.75
N GLY A 44 -8.27 0.07 7.47
CA GLY A 44 -9.38 0.93 7.03
C GLY A 44 -9.04 2.42 6.98
N SER A 45 -7.79 2.78 7.26
CA SER A 45 -7.26 4.14 7.24
C SER A 45 -5.76 4.10 7.01
N ASP A 46 -5.21 5.22 6.52
CA ASP A 46 -3.77 5.35 6.36
C ASP A 46 -3.10 5.70 7.70
N PRO A 47 -2.08 4.94 8.15
CA PRO A 47 -1.33 5.27 9.37
C PRO A 47 -0.64 6.64 9.33
N CYS A 48 -0.38 7.17 8.14
CA CYS A 48 0.30 8.45 7.94
C CYS A 48 -0.64 9.63 7.65
N ASP A 49 -1.98 9.42 7.67
CA ASP A 49 -2.97 10.49 7.45
C ASP A 49 -3.08 11.41 8.67
N GLN A 50 -2.06 12.26 8.86
CA GLN A 50 -1.97 13.22 9.97
C GLN A 50 -2.78 14.50 9.70
N ASP A 51 -3.16 14.76 8.45
CA ASP A 51 -3.91 15.96 8.05
C ASP A 51 -5.38 15.69 7.71
N GLY A 52 -5.84 14.43 7.81
CA GLY A 52 -7.22 14.01 7.61
C GLY A 52 -7.69 14.15 6.17
N ARG A 53 -6.76 14.22 5.21
CA ARG A 53 -7.09 14.40 3.79
C ARG A 53 -7.41 13.09 3.11
N MET A 54 -7.03 11.96 3.70
CA MET A 54 -7.43 10.66 3.19
C MET A 54 -8.73 10.20 3.84
N ALA A 55 -9.73 9.89 3.00
CA ALA A 55 -10.95 9.29 3.52
C ALA A 55 -10.68 7.85 3.99
N CYS A 56 -11.21 7.49 5.17
CA CYS A 56 -11.25 6.10 5.59
C CYS A 56 -11.99 5.23 4.56
N TRP A 57 -11.59 3.98 4.44
CA TRP A 57 -12.24 2.99 3.60
C TRP A 57 -12.84 1.87 4.44
N ARG A 58 -13.76 1.12 3.83
CA ARG A 58 -14.27 -0.10 4.45
C ARG A 58 -13.16 -1.16 4.45
N PRO A 59 -12.79 -1.75 5.60
CA PRO A 59 -11.79 -2.81 5.66
C PRO A 59 -12.07 -3.98 4.72
N PHE A 60 -11.01 -4.49 4.09
CA PHE A 60 -11.08 -5.61 3.15
C PHE A 60 -9.72 -6.30 3.03
N THR A 61 -9.70 -7.45 2.36
CA THR A 61 -8.47 -8.17 1.99
C THR A 61 -8.50 -8.54 0.52
N LEU A 62 -7.32 -8.72 -0.04
CA LEU A 62 -7.10 -9.33 -1.34
C LEU A 62 -6.80 -10.82 -1.18
N MET A 63 -7.31 -11.63 -2.10
CA MET A 63 -6.78 -12.95 -2.40
C MET A 63 -5.47 -12.83 -3.19
N PHE A 64 -4.68 -13.90 -3.23
CA PHE A 64 -3.42 -13.94 -3.98
C PHE A 64 -3.60 -13.54 -5.45
N SER A 65 -4.64 -14.04 -6.12
CA SER A 65 -4.93 -13.69 -7.52
C SER A 65 -5.31 -12.22 -7.72
N GLU A 66 -5.99 -11.61 -6.75
CA GLU A 66 -6.34 -10.19 -6.80
C GLU A 66 -5.11 -9.32 -6.57
N TYR A 67 -4.24 -9.75 -5.65
CA TYR A 67 -2.97 -9.10 -5.37
C TYR A 67 -2.02 -9.08 -6.56
N GLU A 68 -1.86 -10.20 -7.28
CA GLU A 68 -1.03 -10.21 -8.48
C GLU A 68 -1.50 -9.16 -9.50
N VAL A 69 -2.82 -9.00 -9.68
CA VAL A 69 -3.38 -7.98 -10.59
C VAL A 69 -3.12 -6.54 -10.08
N VAL A 70 -3.19 -6.32 -8.77
CA VAL A 70 -2.88 -5.01 -8.15
C VAL A 70 -1.39 -4.71 -8.25
N LYS A 71 -0.53 -5.70 -7.99
CA LYS A 71 0.93 -5.58 -8.08
C LYS A 71 1.37 -5.27 -9.51
N GLU A 72 0.89 -6.02 -10.49
CA GLU A 72 1.18 -5.76 -11.92
C GLU A 72 0.77 -4.34 -12.32
N TRP A 73 -0.40 -3.88 -11.87
CA TRP A 73 -0.86 -2.51 -12.12
C TRP A 73 0.06 -1.46 -11.46
N TRP A 74 0.51 -1.70 -10.23
CA TRP A 74 1.43 -0.79 -9.52
C TRP A 74 2.79 -0.71 -10.23
N LEU A 75 3.37 -1.87 -10.57
CA LEU A 75 4.65 -1.97 -11.27
C LEU A 75 4.62 -1.35 -12.67
N ALA A 76 3.48 -1.40 -13.36
CA ALA A 76 3.32 -0.71 -14.64
C ALA A 76 3.50 0.82 -14.52
N SER A 77 3.18 1.39 -13.36
CA SER A 77 3.34 2.82 -13.06
C SER A 77 4.67 3.13 -12.35
N HIS A 78 5.30 2.11 -11.74
CA HIS A 78 6.55 2.20 -10.98
C HIS A 78 7.50 1.06 -11.40
N PRO A 79 8.12 1.13 -12.60
CA PRO A 79 8.80 0.00 -13.22
C PRO A 79 10.07 -0.48 -12.50
N SER A 80 10.64 0.35 -11.61
CA SER A 80 11.82 0.00 -10.80
C SER A 80 11.45 -0.64 -9.46
N THR A 81 10.17 -0.77 -9.15
CA THR A 81 9.70 -1.26 -7.86
C THR A 81 9.88 -2.77 -7.74
N VAL A 82 10.30 -3.24 -6.57
CA VAL A 82 10.46 -4.67 -6.26
C VAL A 82 9.59 -5.04 -5.05
N GLU A 83 8.87 -6.16 -5.15
CA GLU A 83 8.17 -6.74 -4.00
C GLU A 83 9.20 -7.20 -2.96
N SER A 84 9.10 -6.70 -1.73
CA SER A 84 10.04 -7.06 -0.66
C SER A 84 9.40 -6.86 0.71
N GLN A 85 9.60 -7.85 1.59
CA GLN A 85 9.25 -7.73 3.00
C GLN A 85 10.30 -6.95 3.82
N LEU A 86 11.43 -6.54 3.23
CA LEU A 86 12.52 -5.80 3.89
C LEU A 86 13.08 -6.44 5.18
N GLY A 87 12.86 -7.74 5.37
CA GLY A 87 13.21 -8.45 6.61
C GLY A 87 12.28 -8.18 7.79
N CYS A 88 11.20 -7.43 7.59
CA CYS A 88 10.17 -7.14 8.59
C CYS A 88 9.18 -8.31 8.75
N GLU A 89 8.49 -8.36 9.89
CA GLU A 89 7.49 -9.40 10.19
C GLU A 89 6.04 -8.90 10.06
N CYS A 90 5.82 -7.58 10.05
CA CYS A 90 4.49 -6.97 9.95
C CYS A 90 4.50 -5.65 9.17
N TRP A 91 3.31 -5.16 8.81
CA TRP A 91 3.14 -3.88 8.10
C TRP A 91 3.70 -2.70 8.87
N GLY A 92 3.54 -2.67 10.21
CA GLY A 92 4.00 -1.57 11.05
C GLY A 92 5.51 -1.35 10.94
N ASP A 93 6.29 -2.42 11.14
CA ASP A 93 7.75 -2.38 11.03
C ASP A 93 8.19 -2.05 9.61
N TRP A 94 7.51 -2.63 8.61
CA TRP A 94 7.79 -2.37 7.20
C TRP A 94 7.58 -0.89 6.83
N VAL A 95 6.52 -0.27 7.34
CA VAL A 95 6.26 1.16 7.16
C VAL A 95 7.34 2.01 7.81
N GLN A 96 7.80 1.65 9.03
CA GLN A 96 8.89 2.39 9.67
C GLN A 96 10.17 2.32 8.83
N GLU A 97 10.54 1.13 8.35
CA GLU A 97 11.72 0.94 7.49
C GLU A 97 11.64 1.83 6.24
N ILE A 98 10.49 1.87 5.56
CA ILE A 98 10.27 2.73 4.38
C ILE A 98 10.43 4.22 4.70
N LEU A 99 9.95 4.68 5.87
CA LEU A 99 10.00 6.09 6.26
C LEU A 99 11.40 6.54 6.69
N GLU A 100 12.29 5.61 7.03
CA GLU A 100 13.67 5.88 7.47
C GLU A 100 14.72 5.80 6.34
N MET A 101 14.33 5.39 5.12
CA MET A 101 15.22 5.31 3.94
C MET A 101 15.57 6.68 3.36
#